data_AF-A0A6P4IIC4-F1
#
_entry.id   AF-A0A6P4IIC4-F1
#
_cell.length_a   1.000
_cell.length_b   1.000
_cell.length_c   1.000
_cell.angle_alpha   90.00
_cell.angle_beta   90.00
_cell.angle_gamma   90.00
#
_symmetry.space_group_name_H-M   'P 1'
#
loop_
_entity.id
_entity.type
_entity.pdbx_description
1 polymer ?
#
loop_
_entity_poly.entity_id
_entity_poly.type
_entity_poly.pdbx_seq_one_letter_code
_entity_poly.pdbx_strand_id
1 'polypeptide(L)'
;MLDPRQLQCSFRCLVDNTELIKFHKMSTDEAQVLGRDKKASRKWLYCLTILEILLLLTAGYLIYRSAKFHMISRKDWGAVEPIYKNLLGLPVPNVVIDENPFECNTTESCIFYLKELQHYRIESTLFADIDSNFYIGGDGLIYEGTGWHINPMPMGIVYHEVSYISICVLGKLNKMETVQRQYNAIRRLAAEGVRLENIEPDYNLYSRHQFDKNGNTGSMLYDLIQKSNHFSTNISWLYPKF
;
A
#
# COMPACT_ATOMS: atom_id res chain seq x y z
N MET A 1 47.61 -83.09 -67.62
CA MET A 1 47.52 -81.61 -67.65
C MET A 1 46.96 -81.15 -66.31
N LEU A 2 47.71 -80.23 -65.68
CA LEU A 2 47.45 -79.37 -64.51
C LEU A 2 47.39 -80.01 -63.10
N ASP A 3 48.29 -79.50 -62.25
CA ASP A 3 48.75 -79.93 -60.91
C ASP A 3 48.09 -79.08 -59.80
N PRO A 4 47.58 -79.67 -58.69
CA PRO A 4 47.07 -78.91 -57.57
C PRO A 4 47.92 -79.09 -56.30
N ARG A 5 49.15 -78.58 -56.28
CA ARG A 5 49.73 -78.01 -55.05
C ARG A 5 49.13 -76.63 -54.82
N GLN A 6 48.09 -76.51 -54.01
CA GLN A 6 47.75 -75.32 -53.23
C GLN A 6 46.42 -75.53 -52.51
N LEU A 7 46.44 -75.68 -51.19
CA LEU A 7 45.36 -75.26 -50.29
C LEU A 7 45.79 -75.51 -48.83
N GLN A 8 46.49 -74.53 -48.28
CA GLN A 8 46.52 -74.28 -46.84
C GLN A 8 46.41 -72.77 -46.63
N CYS A 9 45.17 -72.29 -46.49
CA CYS A 9 44.91 -70.97 -45.93
C CYS A 9 44.19 -71.15 -44.58
N SER A 10 44.96 -70.93 -43.52
CA SER A 10 44.51 -70.80 -42.13
C SER A 10 43.79 -69.46 -41.97
N PHE A 11 42.48 -69.47 -41.76
CA PHE A 11 41.76 -68.29 -41.25
C PHE A 11 42.06 -68.10 -39.77
N ARG A 12 42.97 -67.17 -39.45
CA ARG A 12 43.15 -66.62 -38.10
C ARG A 12 42.71 -65.17 -38.14
N CYS A 13 41.49 -64.89 -37.67
CA CYS A 13 41.02 -63.52 -37.45
C CYS A 13 41.84 -62.89 -36.33
N LEU A 14 42.84 -62.07 -36.69
CA LEU A 14 43.44 -61.10 -35.79
C LEU A 14 42.57 -59.84 -35.84
N VAL A 15 41.67 -59.71 -34.86
CA VAL A 15 41.03 -58.42 -34.59
C VAL A 15 42.10 -57.54 -33.93
N ASP A 16 42.43 -56.43 -34.58
CA ASP A 16 43.39 -55.44 -34.09
C ASP A 16 42.85 -54.79 -32.80
N ASN A 17 43.47 -55.11 -31.65
CA ASN A 17 43.08 -54.59 -30.34
C ASN A 17 43.19 -53.05 -30.24
N THR A 18 43.93 -52.41 -31.15
CA THR A 18 44.16 -50.96 -31.15
C THR A 18 42.91 -50.17 -31.55
N GLU A 19 42.13 -50.70 -32.50
CA GLU A 19 40.84 -50.13 -32.94
C GLU A 19 39.77 -50.25 -31.84
N LEU A 20 39.72 -51.39 -31.14
CA LEU A 20 38.81 -51.63 -30.01
C LEU A 20 39.06 -50.67 -28.83
N ILE A 21 40.33 -50.43 -28.48
CA ILE A 21 40.70 -49.48 -27.42
C ILE A 21 40.31 -48.04 -27.80
N LYS A 22 40.49 -47.67 -29.06
CA LYS A 22 40.12 -46.35 -29.59
C LYS A 22 38.60 -46.11 -29.51
N PHE A 23 37.81 -47.12 -29.90
CA PHE A 23 36.36 -47.07 -29.87
C PHE A 23 35.82 -46.99 -28.44
N HIS A 24 36.40 -47.77 -27.52
CA HIS A 24 36.00 -47.75 -26.11
C HIS A 24 36.33 -46.40 -25.44
N LYS A 25 37.50 -45.83 -25.75
CA LYS A 25 37.92 -44.51 -25.25
C LYS A 25 37.03 -43.38 -25.77
N MET A 26 36.67 -43.41 -27.05
CA MET A 26 35.77 -42.43 -27.66
C MET A 26 34.36 -42.48 -27.02
N SER A 27 33.83 -43.68 -26.77
CA SER A 27 32.55 -43.88 -26.07
C SER A 27 32.57 -43.36 -24.62
N THR A 28 33.67 -43.55 -23.89
CA THR A 28 33.81 -43.01 -22.52
C THR A 28 33.93 -41.49 -22.50
N ASP A 29 34.60 -40.89 -23.48
CA ASP A 29 34.74 -39.44 -23.61
C ASP A 29 33.39 -38.80 -23.97
N GLU A 30 32.62 -39.39 -24.89
CA GLU A 30 31.25 -38.96 -25.21
C GLU A 30 30.31 -39.04 -24.00
N ALA A 31 30.39 -40.13 -23.22
CA ALA A 31 29.60 -40.29 -21.99
C ALA A 31 29.97 -39.26 -20.90
N GLN A 32 31.26 -38.92 -20.78
CA GLN A 32 31.72 -37.87 -19.85
C GLN A 32 31.27 -36.48 -20.29
N VAL A 33 31.33 -36.17 -21.59
CA VAL A 33 30.85 -34.89 -22.16
C VAL A 33 29.33 -34.75 -21.94
N LEU A 34 28.55 -35.78 -22.27
CA LEU A 34 27.11 -35.82 -22.03
C LEU A 34 26.74 -35.68 -20.54
N GLY A 35 27.53 -36.27 -19.63
CA GLY A 35 27.36 -36.12 -18.19
C GLY A 35 27.70 -34.73 -17.66
N ARG A 36 28.72 -34.08 -18.25
CA ARG A 36 29.14 -32.72 -17.91
C ARG A 36 28.12 -31.68 -18.37
N ASP A 37 27.54 -31.85 -19.56
CA ASP A 37 26.45 -31.01 -20.08
C ASP A 37 25.15 -31.15 -19.27
N LYS A 38 24.76 -32.37 -18.89
CA LYS A 38 23.60 -32.59 -18.01
C LYS A 38 23.80 -31.97 -16.61
N LYS A 39 25.02 -32.00 -16.07
CA LYS A 39 25.35 -31.36 -14.78
C LYS A 39 25.34 -29.83 -14.89
N ALA A 40 25.86 -29.28 -15.99
CA ALA A 40 25.80 -27.85 -16.28
C ALA A 40 24.34 -27.39 -16.44
N SER A 41 23.53 -28.13 -17.20
CA SER A 41 22.09 -27.90 -17.38
C SER A 41 21.32 -27.93 -16.06
N ARG A 42 21.60 -28.89 -15.16
CA ARG A 42 21.02 -28.92 -13.81
C ARG A 42 21.38 -27.69 -12.98
N LYS A 43 22.63 -27.20 -13.05
CA LYS A 43 23.03 -25.96 -12.37
C LYS A 43 22.26 -24.74 -12.89
N TRP A 44 22.05 -24.64 -14.20
CA TRP A 44 21.23 -23.60 -14.79
C TRP A 44 19.77 -23.67 -14.32
N LEU A 45 19.18 -24.88 -14.25
CA LEU A 45 17.84 -25.08 -13.70
C LEU A 45 17.76 -24.63 -12.22
N TYR A 46 18.75 -24.98 -11.39
CA TYR A 46 18.80 -24.50 -9.99
C TYR A 46 18.90 -22.97 -9.92
N CYS A 47 19.77 -22.34 -10.71
CA CYS A 47 19.89 -20.89 -10.76
C CYS A 47 18.57 -20.22 -11.18
N LEU A 48 17.85 -20.78 -12.16
CA LEU A 48 16.55 -20.27 -12.60
C LEU A 48 15.49 -20.40 -11.50
N THR A 49 15.40 -21.55 -10.83
CA THR A 49 14.46 -21.72 -9.71
C THR A 49 14.75 -20.80 -8.53
N ILE A 50 16.02 -20.58 -8.20
CA ILE A 50 16.42 -19.63 -7.15
C ILE A 50 16.06 -18.21 -7.55
N LEU A 51 16.29 -17.84 -8.82
CA LEU A 51 15.91 -16.52 -9.34
C LEU A 51 14.39 -16.31 -9.28
N GLU A 52 13.58 -17.29 -9.66
CA GLU A 52 12.12 -17.23 -9.53
C GLU A 52 11.67 -17.05 -8.07
N ILE A 53 12.25 -17.81 -7.13
CA ILE A 53 11.95 -17.67 -5.71
C ILE A 53 12.30 -16.26 -5.21
N LEU A 54 13.46 -15.72 -5.60
CA LEU A 54 13.85 -14.36 -5.24
C LEU A 54 12.90 -13.31 -5.82
N LEU A 55 12.44 -13.49 -7.06
CA LEU A 55 11.43 -12.63 -7.69
C LEU A 55 10.09 -12.70 -6.95
N LEU A 56 9.65 -13.88 -6.53
CA LEU A 56 8.42 -14.02 -5.75
C LEU A 56 8.53 -13.42 -4.35
N LEU A 57 9.68 -13.59 -3.67
CA LEU A 57 9.91 -13.00 -2.35
C LEU A 57 9.98 -11.47 -2.42
N THR A 58 10.64 -10.91 -3.43
CA THR A 58 10.70 -9.47 -3.64
C THR A 58 9.33 -8.89 -4.00
N ALA A 59 8.58 -9.53 -4.91
CA ALA A 59 7.21 -9.14 -5.21
C ALA A 59 6.31 -9.21 -3.97
N GLY A 60 6.39 -10.30 -3.20
CA GLY A 60 5.65 -10.48 -1.95
C GLY A 60 6.00 -9.42 -0.91
N TYR A 61 7.28 -9.08 -0.76
CA TYR A 61 7.72 -8.00 0.13
C TYR A 61 7.21 -6.63 -0.30
N LEU A 62 7.23 -6.33 -1.61
CA LEU A 62 6.69 -5.08 -2.14
C LEU A 62 5.17 -4.97 -1.94
N ILE A 63 4.43 -6.08 -2.12
CA ILE A 63 2.99 -6.15 -1.86
C ILE A 63 2.69 -5.99 -0.36
N TYR A 64 3.43 -6.68 0.52
CA TYR A 64 3.28 -6.53 1.96
C TYR A 64 3.56 -5.09 2.41
N ARG A 65 4.64 -4.50 1.89
CA ARG A 65 5.01 -3.12 2.23
C ARG A 65 3.97 -2.11 1.75
N SER A 66 3.37 -2.31 0.57
CA SER A 66 2.33 -1.42 0.06
C SER A 66 0.99 -1.59 0.79
N ALA A 67 0.72 -2.78 1.34
CA ALA A 67 -0.47 -3.08 2.14
C ALA A 67 -0.37 -2.63 3.61
N LYS A 68 0.85 -2.44 4.14
CA LYS A 68 1.03 -2.00 5.53
C LYS A 68 0.48 -0.57 5.70
N PHE A 69 -0.52 -0.43 6.57
CA PHE A 69 -1.03 0.88 6.97
C PHE A 69 0.08 1.70 7.61
N HIS A 70 0.22 2.95 7.17
CA HIS A 70 1.21 3.89 7.67
C HIS A 70 0.59 5.28 7.79
N MET A 71 0.81 5.89 8.94
CA MET A 71 0.38 7.23 9.30
C MET A 71 1.53 7.91 10.04
N ILE A 72 1.74 9.20 9.78
CA ILE A 72 2.65 10.05 10.53
C ILE A 72 1.97 10.39 11.86
N SER A 73 2.50 9.84 12.95
CA SER A 73 1.92 10.03 14.28
C SER A 73 2.13 11.45 14.78
N ARG A 74 1.35 11.85 15.79
CA ARG A 74 1.54 13.13 16.51
C ARG A 74 2.98 13.36 16.93
N LYS A 75 3.64 12.32 17.42
CA LYS A 75 5.05 12.37 17.83
C LYS A 75 5.97 12.65 16.64
N ASP A 76 5.72 12.02 15.50
CA ASP A 76 6.60 12.10 14.33
C ASP A 76 6.53 13.47 13.65
N TRP A 77 5.36 14.12 13.61
CA TRP A 77 5.24 15.49 13.13
C TRP A 77 5.46 16.56 14.21
N GLY A 78 5.68 16.16 15.47
CA GLY A 78 6.02 17.07 16.57
C GLY A 78 4.84 17.90 17.08
N ALA A 79 3.67 17.27 17.20
CA ALA A 79 2.48 17.85 17.82
C ALA A 79 2.72 18.14 19.31
N VAL A 80 2.13 19.22 19.82
CA VAL A 80 2.01 19.43 21.27
C VAL A 80 0.85 18.61 21.85
N GLU A 81 0.84 18.35 23.16
CA GLU A 81 -0.32 17.71 23.81
C GLU A 81 -1.53 18.66 23.80
N PRO A 82 -2.75 18.13 23.65
CA PRO A 82 -3.96 18.94 23.73
C PRO A 82 -4.17 19.48 25.15
N ILE A 83 -4.78 20.67 25.26
CA ILE A 83 -5.10 21.32 26.55
C ILE A 83 -6.02 20.43 27.39
N TYR A 84 -7.03 19.83 26.75
CA TYR A 84 -7.93 18.85 27.34
C TYR A 84 -8.40 17.86 26.28
N LYS A 85 -8.91 16.69 26.71
CA LYS A 85 -9.32 15.60 25.82
C LYS A 85 -10.80 15.32 26.03
N ASN A 86 -11.62 15.52 24.99
CA ASN A 86 -13.02 15.11 24.98
C ASN A 86 -13.11 13.77 24.27
N LEU A 87 -13.44 12.72 25.01
CA LEU A 87 -13.44 11.35 24.46
C LEU A 87 -14.57 11.15 23.44
N LEU A 88 -14.23 10.47 22.35
CA LEU A 88 -15.16 10.05 21.31
C LEU A 88 -15.75 8.67 21.65
N GLY A 89 -17.06 8.51 21.49
CA GLY A 89 -17.72 7.20 21.59
C GLY A 89 -17.37 6.34 20.39
N LEU A 90 -16.87 5.12 20.62
CA LEU A 90 -16.43 4.20 19.57
C LEU A 90 -17.28 2.90 19.60
N PRO A 91 -17.44 2.22 18.45
CA PRO A 91 -17.06 2.66 17.09
C PRO A 91 -17.91 3.85 16.62
N VAL A 92 -17.39 4.69 15.72
CA VAL A 92 -18.19 5.77 15.13
C VAL A 92 -18.99 5.29 13.92
N PRO A 93 -20.24 5.75 13.76
CA PRO A 93 -21.06 5.44 12.58
C PRO A 93 -20.79 6.38 11.40
N ASN A 94 -20.05 7.48 11.58
CA ASN A 94 -19.94 8.55 10.59
C ASN A 94 -18.48 8.96 10.36
N VAL A 95 -18.13 9.18 9.09
CA VAL A 95 -16.86 9.77 8.66
C VAL A 95 -17.16 11.01 7.82
N VAL A 96 -16.54 12.13 8.15
CA VAL A 96 -16.75 13.43 7.49
C VAL A 96 -15.45 13.85 6.83
N ILE A 97 -15.50 14.15 5.53
CA ILE A 97 -14.38 14.70 4.76
C ILE A 97 -14.54 16.21 4.62
N ASP A 98 -13.47 16.93 4.93
CA ASP A 98 -13.37 18.37 4.73
C ASP A 98 -12.17 18.72 3.84
N GLU A 99 -12.15 19.92 3.29
CA GLU A 99 -11.02 20.48 2.56
C GLU A 99 -10.41 21.65 3.34
N ASN A 100 -9.09 21.73 3.26
CA ASN A 100 -8.34 22.93 3.57
C ASN A 100 -7.47 23.30 2.36
N PRO A 101 -7.67 24.47 1.74
CA PRO A 101 -7.02 24.81 0.47
C PRO A 101 -5.51 25.09 0.59
N PHE A 102 -4.94 25.04 1.81
CA PHE A 102 -3.51 25.19 2.01
C PHE A 102 -2.74 24.06 1.32
N GLU A 103 -1.80 24.40 0.44
CA GLU A 103 -1.03 23.44 -0.32
C GLU A 103 0.22 22.99 0.44
N CYS A 104 0.30 21.69 0.71
CA CYS A 104 1.52 21.03 1.15
C CYS A 104 1.72 19.77 0.29
N ASN A 105 2.88 19.65 -0.36
CA ASN A 105 3.13 18.61 -1.37
C ASN A 105 4.35 17.73 -1.03
N THR A 106 5.02 18.03 0.08
CA THR A 106 6.12 17.24 0.64
C THR A 106 5.87 17.02 2.11
N THR A 107 6.44 15.94 2.66
CA THR A 107 6.30 15.60 4.07
C THR A 107 6.67 16.77 4.98
N GLU A 108 7.77 17.45 4.69
CA GLU A 108 8.27 18.58 5.48
C GLU A 108 7.32 19.78 5.44
N SER A 109 6.78 20.10 4.26
CA SER A 109 5.81 21.20 4.11
C SER A 109 4.49 20.91 4.83
N CYS A 110 4.03 19.66 4.80
CA CYS A 110 2.82 19.26 5.51
C CYS A 110 3.03 19.26 7.03
N ILE A 111 4.15 18.76 7.51
CA ILE A 111 4.51 18.81 8.94
C ILE A 111 4.61 20.27 9.42
N PHE A 112 5.29 21.12 8.66
CA PHE A 112 5.39 22.54 8.98
C PHE A 112 3.99 23.18 9.09
N TYR A 113 3.13 22.92 8.10
CA TYR A 113 1.78 23.45 8.10
C TYR A 113 0.94 22.97 9.30
N LEU A 114 1.00 21.68 9.65
CA LEU A 114 0.23 21.14 10.77
C LEU A 114 0.66 21.74 12.11
N LYS A 115 1.96 22.04 12.29
CA LYS A 115 2.45 22.75 13.47
C LYS A 115 1.88 24.16 13.58
N GLU A 116 1.94 24.92 12.50
CA GLU A 116 1.39 26.28 12.45
C GLU A 116 -0.13 26.26 12.66
N LEU A 117 -0.82 25.28 12.06
CA LEU A 117 -2.25 25.11 12.22
C LEU A 117 -2.61 24.79 13.68
N GLN A 118 -1.92 23.82 14.30
CA GLN A 118 -2.16 23.48 15.71
C GLN A 118 -1.91 24.67 16.64
N HIS A 119 -0.80 25.38 16.45
CA HIS A 119 -0.47 26.58 17.22
C HIS A 119 -1.53 27.67 17.08
N TYR A 120 -1.93 27.96 15.84
CA TYR A 120 -3.02 28.91 15.57
C TYR A 120 -4.34 28.47 16.21
N ARG A 121 -4.68 27.17 16.14
CA ARG A 121 -5.92 26.65 16.73
C ARG A 121 -5.95 26.81 18.25
N ILE A 122 -4.84 26.51 18.91
CA ILE A 122 -4.69 26.63 20.36
C ILE A 122 -4.67 28.09 20.81
N GLU A 123 -3.81 28.92 20.22
CA GLU A 123 -3.57 30.28 20.71
C GLU A 123 -4.62 31.29 20.25
N SER A 124 -5.02 31.21 18.98
CA SER A 124 -5.88 32.23 18.37
C SER A 124 -7.36 31.86 18.39
N THR A 125 -7.69 30.56 18.30
CA THR A 125 -9.09 30.10 18.31
C THR A 125 -9.52 29.41 19.61
N LEU A 126 -8.61 29.29 20.59
CA LEU A 126 -8.86 28.70 21.91
C LEU A 126 -9.38 27.26 21.84
N PHE A 127 -9.00 26.51 20.81
CA PHE A 127 -9.29 25.10 20.71
C PHE A 127 -8.37 24.32 21.65
N ALA A 128 -8.83 23.15 22.09
CA ALA A 128 -7.98 22.26 22.88
C ALA A 128 -6.78 21.72 22.09
N ASP A 129 -6.93 21.63 20.76
CA ASP A 129 -5.97 21.03 19.83
C ASP A 129 -6.26 21.50 18.39
N ILE A 130 -5.59 20.89 17.41
CA ILE A 130 -5.94 20.93 16.00
C ILE A 130 -7.38 20.42 15.77
N ASP A 131 -8.02 20.84 14.68
CA ASP A 131 -9.49 20.76 14.52
C ASP A 131 -10.04 19.43 13.98
N SER A 132 -9.23 18.61 13.30
CA SER A 132 -9.65 17.32 12.73
C SER A 132 -8.91 16.13 13.34
N ASN A 133 -9.53 14.95 13.27
CA ASN A 133 -8.90 13.70 13.73
C ASN A 133 -7.70 13.33 12.89
N PHE A 134 -7.80 13.50 11.57
CA PHE A 134 -6.75 13.15 10.62
C PHE A 134 -6.64 14.18 9.50
N TYR A 135 -5.43 14.31 8.95
CA TYR A 135 -5.16 15.12 7.77
C TYR A 135 -4.55 14.29 6.66
N ILE A 136 -4.87 14.64 5.42
CA ILE A 136 -4.29 14.01 4.23
C ILE A 136 -3.53 15.08 3.44
N GLY A 137 -2.20 14.95 3.39
CA GLY A 137 -1.34 15.87 2.65
C GLY A 137 -1.47 15.72 1.13
N GLY A 138 -1.01 16.74 0.38
CA GLY A 138 -0.90 16.65 -1.09
C GLY A 138 0.17 15.63 -1.54
N ASP A 139 1.07 15.24 -0.64
CA ASP A 139 1.98 14.12 -0.82
C ASP A 139 1.29 12.74 -0.77
N GLY A 140 0.06 12.67 -0.26
CA GLY A 140 -0.76 11.47 -0.12
C GLY A 140 -0.51 10.68 1.16
N LEU A 141 0.19 11.25 2.14
CA LEU A 141 0.38 10.68 3.47
C LEU A 141 -0.78 11.05 4.41
N ILE A 142 -0.96 10.20 5.43
CA ILE A 142 -1.94 10.40 6.50
C ILE A 142 -1.18 10.96 7.70
N TYR A 143 -1.71 12.03 8.29
CA TYR A 143 -1.18 12.66 9.49
C TYR A 143 -2.21 12.57 10.61
N GLU A 144 -1.75 12.17 11.79
CA GLU A 144 -2.59 12.11 12.98
C GLU A 144 -2.86 13.52 13.52
N GLY A 145 -4.12 13.95 13.50
CA GLY A 145 -4.59 15.14 14.21
C GLY A 145 -4.94 14.78 15.65
N THR A 146 -6.17 15.01 16.08
CA THR A 146 -6.63 14.60 17.44
C THR A 146 -6.67 13.07 17.61
N GLY A 147 -6.62 12.30 16.52
CA GLY A 147 -6.55 10.83 16.54
C GLY A 147 -7.92 10.16 16.72
N TRP A 148 -7.91 8.85 16.99
CA TRP A 148 -9.12 8.02 16.99
C TRP A 148 -10.09 8.26 18.16
N HIS A 149 -9.59 8.67 19.31
CA HIS A 149 -10.34 8.59 20.58
C HIS A 149 -10.83 9.96 21.08
N ILE A 150 -10.61 11.02 20.31
CA ILE A 150 -10.91 12.40 20.72
C ILE A 150 -11.90 12.99 19.72
N ASN A 151 -12.95 13.64 20.22
CA ASN A 151 -13.90 14.34 19.37
C ASN A 151 -13.17 15.40 18.52
N PRO A 152 -13.37 15.45 17.19
CA PRO A 152 -12.92 16.58 16.40
C PRO A 152 -13.63 17.86 16.85
N MET A 153 -13.10 19.01 16.45
CA MET A 153 -13.79 20.27 16.70
C MET A 153 -15.10 20.33 15.89
N PRO A 154 -16.20 20.88 16.44
CA PRO A 154 -17.45 21.00 15.72
C PRO A 154 -17.31 21.97 14.55
N MET A 155 -17.23 21.41 13.35
CA MET A 155 -17.01 22.13 12.10
C MET A 155 -18.35 22.56 11.49
N GLY A 156 -19.09 23.41 12.20
CA GLY A 156 -20.45 23.82 11.84
C GLY A 156 -21.55 22.83 12.27
N ILE A 157 -21.18 21.82 13.06
CA ILE A 157 -22.10 20.83 13.64
C ILE A 157 -22.60 21.37 14.98
N VAL A 158 -23.92 21.55 15.08
CA VAL A 158 -24.56 22.24 16.21
C VAL A 158 -24.67 21.35 17.45
N TYR A 159 -24.66 20.03 17.27
CA TYR A 159 -24.82 19.07 18.36
C TYR A 159 -23.49 18.42 18.75
N HIS A 160 -23.07 18.69 19.98
CA HIS A 160 -21.82 18.16 20.57
C HIS A 160 -21.85 16.65 20.83
N GLU A 161 -23.00 15.99 20.68
CA GLU A 161 -23.17 14.56 20.98
C GLU A 161 -23.04 13.65 19.76
N VAL A 162 -22.76 14.19 18.57
CA VAL A 162 -22.60 13.32 17.41
C VAL A 162 -21.19 12.73 17.34
N SER A 163 -21.13 11.40 17.29
CA SER A 163 -19.88 10.65 17.10
C SER A 163 -19.53 10.55 15.61
N TYR A 164 -18.42 11.18 15.21
CA TYR A 164 -17.87 11.09 13.86
C TYR A 164 -16.34 11.25 13.86
N ILE A 165 -15.69 10.71 12.83
CA ILE A 165 -14.28 10.97 12.53
C ILE A 165 -14.19 12.04 11.43
N SER A 166 -13.46 13.12 11.70
CA SER A 166 -13.14 14.19 10.74
C SER A 166 -11.81 13.92 10.03
N ILE A 167 -11.83 13.95 8.71
CA ILE A 167 -10.63 13.86 7.86
C ILE A 167 -10.54 15.12 7.01
N CYS A 168 -9.49 15.93 7.24
CA CYS A 168 -9.25 17.16 6.49
C CYS A 168 -8.22 16.92 5.38
N VAL A 169 -8.58 17.20 4.13
CA VAL A 169 -7.69 17.05 2.97
C VAL A 169 -7.04 18.38 2.64
N LEU A 170 -5.71 18.39 2.59
CA LEU A 170 -4.91 19.59 2.34
C LEU A 170 -4.67 19.78 0.83
N GLY A 171 -4.88 21.00 0.33
CA GLY A 171 -4.54 21.45 -1.02
C GLY A 171 -5.75 21.89 -1.86
N LYS A 172 -5.49 22.42 -3.06
CA LYS A 172 -6.51 23.02 -3.95
C LYS A 172 -7.37 22.03 -4.76
N LEU A 173 -7.23 20.73 -4.50
CA LEU A 173 -8.02 19.62 -5.09
C LEU A 173 -8.36 19.73 -6.60
N ASN A 174 -7.44 20.27 -7.41
CA ASN A 174 -7.67 20.60 -8.82
C ASN A 174 -6.89 19.72 -9.81
N LYS A 175 -6.06 18.80 -9.31
CA LYS A 175 -5.30 17.83 -10.10
C LYS A 175 -5.78 16.43 -9.78
N MET A 176 -6.37 15.74 -10.77
CA MET A 176 -6.96 14.43 -10.55
C MET A 176 -5.99 13.38 -9.99
N GLU A 177 -4.73 13.38 -10.43
CA GLU A 177 -3.72 12.44 -9.92
C GLU A 177 -3.51 12.60 -8.39
N THR A 178 -3.35 13.85 -7.94
CA THR A 178 -3.20 14.17 -6.51
C THR A 178 -4.46 13.81 -5.74
N VAL A 179 -5.63 14.21 -6.24
CA VAL A 179 -6.93 13.92 -5.62
C VAL A 179 -7.16 12.41 -5.47
N GLN A 180 -6.81 11.62 -6.49
CA GLN A 180 -6.92 10.17 -6.44
C GLN A 180 -6.00 9.55 -5.38
N ARG A 181 -4.77 10.07 -5.25
CA ARG A 181 -3.81 9.63 -4.23
C ARG A 181 -4.33 9.91 -2.82
N GLN A 182 -4.89 11.10 -2.60
CA GLN A 182 -5.49 11.51 -1.32
C GLN A 182 -6.74 10.67 -1.01
N TYR A 183 -7.60 10.42 -1.99
CA TYR A 183 -8.77 9.56 -1.82
C TYR A 183 -8.38 8.12 -1.48
N ASN A 184 -7.31 7.58 -2.07
CA ASN A 184 -6.79 6.27 -1.68
C ASN A 184 -6.25 6.26 -0.24
N ALA A 185 -5.69 7.37 0.24
CA ALA A 185 -5.28 7.51 1.64
C ALA A 185 -6.50 7.52 2.59
N ILE A 186 -7.57 8.25 2.24
CA ILE A 186 -8.85 8.23 2.98
C ILE A 186 -9.40 6.81 3.08
N ARG A 187 -9.45 6.07 1.97
CA ARG A 187 -9.95 4.68 1.95
C ARG A 187 -9.13 3.75 2.84
N ARG A 188 -7.80 3.88 2.81
CA ARG A 188 -6.91 3.10 3.69
C ARG A 188 -7.10 3.45 5.16
N LEU A 189 -7.26 4.73 5.47
CA LEU A 189 -7.55 5.20 6.82
C LEU A 189 -8.88 4.66 7.35
N ALA A 190 -9.95 4.75 6.56
CA ALA A 190 -11.25 4.23 6.94
C ALA A 190 -11.22 2.70 7.14
N ALA A 191 -10.58 1.97 6.22
CA ALA A 191 -10.41 0.52 6.34
C ALA A 191 -9.63 0.12 7.61
N GLU A 192 -8.58 0.87 7.96
CA GLU A 192 -7.85 0.64 9.21
C GLU A 192 -8.69 0.99 10.44
N GLY A 193 -9.49 2.06 10.39
CA GLY A 193 -10.43 2.41 11.45
C GLY A 193 -11.47 1.31 11.70
N VAL A 194 -11.99 0.70 10.64
CA VAL A 194 -12.89 -0.47 10.74
C VAL A 194 -12.15 -1.67 11.33
N ARG A 195 -10.92 -1.96 10.86
CA ARG A 195 -10.09 -3.07 11.37
C ARG A 195 -9.76 -2.93 12.86
N LEU A 196 -9.65 -1.70 13.34
CA LEU A 196 -9.37 -1.35 14.74
C LEU A 196 -10.63 -1.19 15.59
N GLU A 197 -11.83 -1.40 15.03
CA GLU A 197 -13.12 -1.18 15.71
C GLU A 197 -13.34 0.27 16.18
N ASN A 198 -12.67 1.24 15.53
CA ASN A 198 -12.88 2.67 15.76
C ASN A 198 -13.99 3.24 14.85
N ILE A 199 -14.25 2.61 13.71
CA ILE A 199 -15.30 2.97 12.74
C ILE A 199 -16.19 1.74 12.54
N GLU A 200 -17.50 1.94 12.48
CA GLU A 200 -18.45 0.86 12.17
C GLU A 200 -18.22 0.30 10.76
N PRO A 201 -18.34 -1.01 10.53
CA PRO A 201 -18.15 -1.59 9.20
C PRO A 201 -19.07 -1.02 8.11
N ASP A 202 -20.27 -0.57 8.47
CA ASP A 202 -21.30 0.03 7.62
C ASP A 202 -21.41 1.55 7.82
N TYR A 203 -20.32 2.21 8.22
CA TYR A 203 -20.28 3.65 8.43
C TYR A 203 -20.80 4.46 7.23
N ASN A 204 -21.29 5.65 7.52
CA ASN A 204 -21.69 6.64 6.54
C ASN A 204 -20.54 7.62 6.26
N LEU A 205 -20.25 7.85 4.98
CA LEU A 205 -19.26 8.80 4.49
C LEU A 205 -19.95 10.07 4.01
N TYR A 206 -19.53 11.20 4.55
CA TYR A 206 -20.04 12.51 4.22
C TYR A 206 -18.92 13.44 3.75
N SER A 207 -19.31 14.45 2.99
CA SER A 207 -18.52 15.64 2.71
C SER A 207 -19.12 16.81 3.49
N ARG A 208 -18.26 17.66 4.07
CA ARG A 208 -18.69 18.87 4.78
C ARG A 208 -19.57 19.79 3.94
N HIS A 209 -19.37 19.79 2.62
CA HIS A 209 -20.20 20.52 1.66
C HIS A 209 -21.70 20.17 1.73
N GLN A 210 -22.06 18.97 2.21
CA GLN A 210 -23.46 18.53 2.29
C GLN A 210 -24.30 19.30 3.31
N PHE A 211 -23.67 19.93 4.31
CA PHE A 211 -24.38 20.49 5.46
C PHE A 211 -23.81 21.81 6.00
N ASP A 212 -22.62 22.22 5.57
CA ASP A 212 -22.07 23.54 5.85
C ASP A 212 -22.04 24.37 4.57
N LYS A 213 -22.74 25.51 4.56
CA LYS A 213 -22.76 26.43 3.41
C LYS A 213 -21.38 27.00 3.08
N ASN A 214 -20.50 27.08 4.07
CA ASN A 214 -19.11 27.49 3.91
C ASN A 214 -18.17 26.29 3.77
N GLY A 215 -18.68 25.07 3.89
CA GLY A 215 -17.94 23.83 3.73
C GLY A 215 -17.62 23.57 2.28
N ASN A 216 -16.38 23.19 2.02
CA ASN A 216 -15.91 22.78 0.72
C ASN A 216 -15.21 21.42 0.84
N THR A 217 -15.24 20.61 -0.21
CA THR A 217 -14.51 19.34 -0.26
C THR A 217 -13.81 19.18 -1.61
N GLY A 218 -13.78 20.24 -2.44
CA GLY A 218 -13.29 20.22 -3.81
C GLY A 218 -14.19 19.37 -4.73
N SER A 219 -14.59 19.90 -5.88
CA SER A 219 -15.51 19.18 -6.79
C SER A 219 -14.98 17.80 -7.19
N MET A 220 -13.69 17.68 -7.52
CA MET A 220 -13.09 16.41 -7.93
C MET A 220 -13.11 15.35 -6.83
N LEU A 221 -12.82 15.74 -5.58
CA LEU A 221 -12.83 14.81 -4.45
C LEU A 221 -14.26 14.46 -4.04
N TYR A 222 -15.18 15.43 -4.09
CA TYR A 222 -16.60 15.19 -3.89
C TYR A 222 -17.15 14.15 -4.88
N ASP A 223 -16.81 14.27 -6.17
CA ASP A 223 -17.21 13.29 -7.21
C ASP A 223 -16.68 11.87 -6.93
N LEU A 224 -15.51 11.73 -6.29
CA LEU A 224 -14.96 10.43 -5.87
C LEU A 224 -15.69 9.90 -4.63
N ILE A 225 -15.95 10.76 -3.64
CA ILE A 225 -16.67 10.41 -2.43
C ILE A 225 -18.07 9.91 -2.76
N GLN A 226 -18.79 10.57 -3.68
CA GLN A 226 -20.13 10.16 -4.12
C GLN A 226 -20.18 8.76 -4.74
N LYS A 227 -19.06 8.26 -5.27
CA LYS A 227 -18.96 6.90 -5.85
C LYS A 227 -18.67 5.83 -4.81
N SER A 228 -18.42 6.19 -3.56
CA SER A 228 -18.22 5.26 -2.46
C SER A 228 -19.54 4.56 -2.09
N ASN A 229 -19.49 3.26 -1.78
CA ASN A 229 -20.65 2.54 -1.24
C ASN A 229 -21.07 3.02 0.16
N HIS A 230 -20.19 3.74 0.86
CA HIS A 230 -20.48 4.35 2.16
C HIS A 230 -21.08 5.76 2.03
N PHE A 231 -21.14 6.34 0.82
CA PHE A 231 -21.66 7.69 0.66
C PHE A 231 -23.13 7.77 1.08
N SER A 232 -23.44 8.74 1.94
CA SER A 232 -24.80 8.94 2.44
C SER A 232 -25.27 10.37 2.22
N THR A 233 -26.51 10.52 1.78
CA THR A 233 -27.20 11.82 1.65
C THR A 233 -28.06 12.13 2.88
N ASN A 234 -28.25 11.17 3.78
CA ASN A 234 -29.04 11.35 4.98
C ASN A 234 -28.21 12.05 6.06
N ILE A 235 -28.45 13.35 6.23
CA ILE A 235 -27.78 14.21 7.21
C ILE A 235 -28.60 14.41 8.49
N SER A 236 -29.65 13.61 8.73
CA SER A 236 -30.51 13.76 9.92
C SER A 236 -29.78 13.55 11.24
N TRP A 237 -28.67 12.79 11.23
CA TRP A 237 -27.81 12.59 12.39
C TRP A 237 -27.15 13.88 12.90
N LEU A 238 -27.00 14.91 12.04
CA LEU A 238 -26.47 16.22 12.43
C LEU A 238 -27.49 17.06 13.21
N TYR A 239 -28.77 16.75 13.08
CA TYR A 239 -29.88 17.50 13.67
C TYR A 239 -30.91 16.51 14.22
N PRO A 240 -30.58 15.75 15.29
CA PRO A 240 -31.53 14.82 15.88
C PRO A 240 -32.80 15.57 16.25
N LYS A 241 -33.94 15.11 15.71
CA LYS A 241 -35.25 15.64 16.09
C LYS A 241 -35.57 15.13 17.49
N PHE A 242 -35.68 16.06 18.43
CA PHE A 242 -36.23 15.79 19.77
C PHE A 242 -37.74 15.52 19.70
#